data_AF-A0A6H1ZHN3-F1
#
_entry.id   AF-A0A6H1ZHN3-F1
#
_cell.length_a   1.000
_cell.length_b   1.000
_cell.length_c   1.000
_cell.angle_alpha   90.00
_cell.angle_beta   90.00
_cell.angle_gamma   90.00
#
_symmetry.space_group_name_H-M   'P 1'
#
loop_
_entity.id
_entity.type
_entity.pdbx_description
1 polymer ?
#
loop_
_entity_poly.entity_id
_entity_poly.type
_entity_poly.pdbx_seq_one_letter_code
_entity_poly.pdbx_strand_id
1 'polypeptide(L)'
;MVDMVGMPSYQFTKQIVQTALDFIDEKIVDHKVLIHCNKGQSRAPIIALLFLSKRRKAISNKSYEEARKGFIKLFVNYQPGKGLENYLIKYWGEDYG
;
A
#
# COMPACT_ATOMS: atom_id res chain seq x y z
N MET A 1 5.30 -4.00 20.03
CA MET A 1 5.11 -3.50 18.65
C MET A 1 3.86 -4.14 18.11
N VAL A 2 2.78 -3.39 17.89
CA VAL A 2 1.54 -3.96 17.36
C VAL A 2 1.68 -4.02 15.84
N ASP A 3 2.35 -5.05 15.35
CA ASP A 3 2.19 -5.44 13.96
C ASP A 3 0.80 -6.05 13.80
N MET A 4 0.13 -5.76 12.67
CA MET A 4 -1.13 -6.41 12.35
C MET A 4 -0.87 -7.89 12.09
N VAL A 5 -0.90 -8.69 13.16
CA VAL A 5 -0.78 -10.16 13.09
C VAL A 5 -2.06 -10.73 12.50
N GLY A 6 -3.22 -10.20 12.90
CA GLY A 6 -4.51 -10.48 12.30
C GLY A 6 -4.73 -9.72 11.00
N MET A 7 -5.41 -10.33 10.04
CA MET A 7 -5.89 -9.65 8.84
C MET A 7 -6.90 -8.57 9.25
N PRO A 8 -6.75 -7.32 8.79
CA PRO A 8 -7.70 -6.28 9.12
C PRO A 8 -9.03 -6.49 8.37
N SER A 9 -10.10 -5.89 8.90
CA SER A 9 -11.43 -5.93 8.26
C SER A 9 -11.38 -5.29 6.88
N TYR A 10 -11.93 -5.99 5.88
CA TYR A 10 -11.93 -5.53 4.49
C TYR A 10 -12.68 -4.22 4.29
N GLN A 11 -13.90 -4.10 4.84
CA GLN A 11 -14.73 -2.90 4.63
C GLN A 11 -14.02 -1.63 5.12
N PHE A 12 -13.44 -1.66 6.31
CA PHE A 12 -12.71 -0.51 6.85
C PHE A 12 -11.38 -0.27 6.13
N THR A 13 -10.64 -1.35 5.84
CA THR A 13 -9.31 -1.22 5.20
C THR A 13 -9.43 -0.69 3.79
N LYS A 14 -10.40 -1.16 3.00
CA LYS A 14 -10.63 -0.67 1.64
C LYS A 14 -10.89 0.84 1.64
N GLN A 15 -11.81 1.30 2.50
CA GLN A 15 -12.15 2.72 2.57
C GLN A 15 -10.94 3.57 2.98
N ILE A 16 -10.19 3.15 4.01
CA ILE A 16 -8.97 3.86 4.45
C ILE A 16 -7.93 3.95 3.33
N VAL A 17 -7.68 2.83 2.64
CA VAL A 17 -6.72 2.78 1.53
C VAL A 17 -7.17 3.71 0.41
N GLN A 18 -8.44 3.61 -0.01
CA GLN A 18 -8.97 4.45 -1.09
C GLN A 18 -8.85 5.94 -0.75
N THR A 19 -9.29 6.36 0.43
CA THR A 19 -9.16 7.76 0.88
C THR A 19 -7.70 8.22 0.91
N ALA A 20 -6.77 7.37 1.32
CA ALA A 20 -5.35 7.70 1.30
C ALA A 20 -4.81 7.86 -0.14
N LEU A 21 -5.20 6.98 -1.07
CA LEU A 21 -4.78 7.07 -2.47
C LEU A 21 -5.36 8.31 -3.15
N ASP A 22 -6.64 8.61 -2.92
CA ASP A 22 -7.31 9.81 -3.44
C ASP A 22 -6.59 11.09 -2.96
N PHE A 23 -6.26 11.16 -1.66
CA PHE A 23 -5.51 12.27 -1.10
C PHE A 23 -4.14 12.45 -1.77
N ILE A 24 -3.40 11.36 -1.98
CA ILE A 24 -2.09 11.42 -2.62
C ILE A 24 -2.25 11.89 -4.07
N ASP A 25 -3.21 11.35 -4.81
CA ASP A 25 -3.44 11.73 -6.21
C ASP A 25 -3.79 13.22 -6.36
N GLU A 26 -4.63 13.75 -5.47
CA GLU A 26 -5.01 15.16 -5.47
C GLU A 26 -3.82 16.07 -5.10
N LYS A 27 -3.14 15.77 -3.99
CA LYS A 27 -2.16 16.69 -3.41
C LYS A 27 -0.75 16.59 -4.00
N ILE A 28 -0.39 15.50 -4.66
CA ILE A 28 0.97 15.34 -5.21
C ILE A 28 1.25 16.27 -6.41
N VAL A 29 0.20 16.88 -6.99
CA VAL A 29 0.32 17.80 -8.13
C VAL A 29 1.01 19.12 -7.72
N ASP A 30 0.70 19.62 -6.53
CA ASP A 30 1.12 20.93 -6.02
C ASP A 30 1.85 20.88 -4.67
N HIS A 31 1.82 19.73 -3.98
CA HIS A 31 2.49 19.53 -2.69
C HIS A 31 3.46 18.34 -2.71
N LYS A 32 4.47 18.42 -1.84
CA LYS A 32 5.26 17.24 -1.46
C LYS A 32 4.50 16.44 -0.41
N VAL A 33 4.09 15.22 -0.75
CA VAL A 33 3.34 14.33 0.15
C VAL A 33 4.29 13.36 0.85
N LEU A 34 4.31 13.37 2.19
CA LEU A 34 5.03 12.40 3.01
C LEU A 34 4.08 11.30 3.50
N ILE A 35 4.32 10.06 3.07
CA ILE A 35 3.62 8.87 3.58
C ILE A 35 4.46 8.26 4.70
N HIS A 36 3.98 8.31 5.95
CA HIS A 36 4.74 7.79 7.09
C HIS A 36 3.90 6.94 8.06
N CYS A 37 4.60 6.10 8.82
CA CYS A 37 4.07 5.41 10.00
C CYS A 37 5.21 5.29 11.02
N ASN A 38 4.95 4.74 12.21
CA ASN A 38 5.94 4.72 13.30
C ASN A 38 7.35 4.26 12.89
N LYS A 39 7.46 3.11 12.19
CA LYS A 39 8.75 2.58 11.71
C LYS A 39 9.02 2.76 10.22
N GLY A 40 8.05 3.26 9.46
CA GLY A 40 8.20 3.40 8.00
C GLY A 40 8.39 2.11 7.21
N GLN A 41 8.06 0.93 7.77
CA GLN A 41 8.37 -0.38 7.15
C GLN A 41 7.14 -1.17 6.66
N SER A 42 5.97 -0.97 7.26
CA SER A 42 4.76 -1.77 6.96
C SER A 42 3.60 -0.93 6.45
N ARG A 43 2.83 -0.28 7.33
CA ARG A 43 1.57 0.40 6.98
C ARG A 43 1.73 1.48 5.91
N ALA A 44 2.66 2.41 6.12
CA ALA A 44 2.89 3.49 5.16
C ALA A 44 3.44 2.98 3.81
N PRO A 45 4.48 2.14 3.78
CA PRO A 45 4.96 1.57 2.51
C PRO A 45 3.92 0.78 1.72
N ILE A 46 2.92 0.16 2.37
CA ILE A 46 1.82 -0.50 1.65
C ILE A 46 0.99 0.50 0.86
N ILE A 47 0.69 1.67 1.43
CA ILE A 47 -0.02 2.73 0.71
C ILE A 47 0.80 3.21 -0.49
N ALA A 48 2.11 3.39 -0.31
CA ALA A 48 3.01 3.75 -1.42
C ALA A 48 3.08 2.67 -2.52
N LEU A 49 3.15 1.40 -2.14
CA LEU A 49 3.14 0.26 -3.07
C LEU A 49 1.85 0.24 -3.88
N LEU A 50 0.70 0.37 -3.21
CA LEU A 50 -0.60 0.40 -3.85
C LEU A 50 -0.74 1.60 -4.77
N PHE A 51 -0.29 2.79 -4.36
CA PHE A 51 -0.30 3.98 -5.19
C PHE A 51 0.49 3.80 -6.50
N LEU A 52 1.73 3.30 -6.39
CA LEU A 52 2.59 3.10 -7.56
C LEU A 52 2.05 2.02 -8.50
N SER A 53 1.42 0.98 -7.95
CA SER A 53 0.87 -0.15 -8.70
C SER A 53 -0.48 0.17 -9.34
N LYS A 54 -1.43 0.66 -8.54
CA LYS A 54 -2.84 0.82 -8.90
C LYS A 54 -3.11 2.14 -9.62
N ARG A 55 -2.62 3.26 -9.08
CA ARG A 55 -2.88 4.60 -9.62
C ARG A 55 -1.89 4.98 -10.70
N ARG A 56 -0.59 4.88 -10.40
CA ARG A 56 0.47 5.34 -11.31
C ARG A 56 0.91 4.32 -12.35
N LYS A 57 0.58 3.04 -12.17
CA LYS A 57 1.00 1.92 -13.04
C LYS A 57 2.52 1.90 -13.29
N ALA A 58 3.30 2.42 -12.34
CA ALA A 58 4.75 2.53 -12.41
C ALA A 58 5.45 1.20 -12.06
N ILE A 59 4.74 0.31 -11.36
CA ILE A 59 5.14 -1.06 -11.08
C ILE A 59 3.99 -2.01 -11.44
N SER A 60 4.25 -3.32 -11.45
CA SER A 60 3.25 -4.33 -11.83
C SER A 60 1.96 -4.23 -10.99
N ASN A 61 0.82 -4.44 -11.65
CA ASN A 61 -0.49 -4.61 -11.01
C ASN A 61 -1.05 -6.04 -11.19
N LYS A 62 -0.25 -6.98 -11.70
CA LYS A 62 -0.72 -8.36 -11.98
C LYS A 62 -1.06 -9.14 -10.71
N SER A 63 -0.20 -9.04 -9.70
CA SER A 63 -0.39 -9.62 -8.37
C SER A 63 0.37 -8.80 -7.33
N TYR A 64 0.07 -9.04 -6.05
CA TYR A 64 0.82 -8.44 -4.95
C TYR A 64 2.31 -8.79 -5.02
N GLU A 65 2.66 -10.05 -5.33
CA GLU A 65 4.04 -10.54 -5.40
C GLU A 65 4.83 -9.83 -6.50
N GLU A 66 4.23 -9.64 -7.67
CA GLU A 66 4.86 -8.93 -8.78
C GLU A 66 5.03 -7.43 -8.48
N ALA A 67 4.03 -6.81 -7.84
CA ALA A 67 4.15 -5.42 -7.37
C ALA A 67 5.27 -5.30 -6.32
N ARG A 68 5.31 -6.21 -5.34
CA ARG A 68 6.31 -6.26 -4.27
C ARG A 68 7.73 -6.40 -4.82
N LYS A 69 7.95 -7.27 -5.83
CA LYS A 69 9.25 -7.42 -6.50
C LYS A 69 9.74 -6.11 -7.12
N GLY A 70 8.83 -5.31 -7.70
CA GLY A 70 9.16 -3.99 -8.22
C GLY A 70 9.41 -2.99 -7.08
N PHE A 71 8.55 -2.98 -6.07
CA PHE A 71 8.59 -2.02 -4.98
C PHE A 71 9.85 -2.13 -4.11
N ILE A 72 10.31 -3.35 -3.80
CA ILE A 72 11.53 -3.56 -2.98
C ILE A 72 12.79 -2.98 -3.65
N LYS A 73 12.82 -2.90 -4.99
CA LYS A 73 13.92 -2.24 -5.71
C LYS A 73 13.97 -0.73 -5.46
N LEU A 74 12.82 -0.12 -5.18
CA LEU A 74 12.68 1.31 -4.87
C LEU A 74 12.81 1.57 -3.36
N PHE A 75 12.34 0.64 -2.53
CA PHE A 75 12.28 0.79 -1.08
C PHE A 75 12.65 -0.53 -0.37
N VAL A 76 13.95 -0.70 -0.10
CA VAL A 76 14.52 -1.93 0.50
C VAL A 76 13.97 -2.23 1.89
N ASN A 77 13.56 -1.21 2.65
CA ASN A 77 13.03 -1.37 4.00
C ASN A 77 11.57 -1.84 4.05
N TYR A 78 10.98 -2.23 2.91
CA TYR A 78 9.62 -2.78 2.86
C TYR A 78 9.53 -4.12 3.59
N GLN A 79 8.90 -4.11 4.75
CA GLN A 79 8.69 -5.28 5.61
C GLN A 79 7.27 -5.26 6.19
N PRO A 80 6.26 -5.68 5.42
CA PRO A 80 4.87 -5.66 5.88
C PRO A 80 4.63 -6.72 6.97
N GLY A 81 3.75 -6.41 7.92
CA GLY A 81 3.24 -7.42 8.85
C GLY A 81 2.37 -8.47 8.13
N LYS A 82 2.39 -9.71 8.62
CA LYS A 82 1.74 -10.86 7.97
C LYS A 82 0.24 -10.68 7.71
N GLY A 83 -0.49 -10.02 8.61
CA GLY A 83 -1.92 -9.75 8.42
C GLY A 83 -2.21 -8.81 7.25
N LEU A 84 -1.35 -7.80 7.05
CA LEU A 84 -1.45 -6.88 5.91
C LEU A 84 -0.98 -7.52 4.61
N GLU A 85 0.06 -8.35 4.66
CA GLU A 85 0.47 -9.13 3.49
C GLU A 85 -0.65 -10.06 3.02
N ASN A 86 -1.25 -10.82 3.94
CA ASN A 86 -2.38 -11.68 3.62
C ASN A 86 -3.57 -10.87 3.08
N TYR A 87 -3.81 -9.66 3.61
CA TYR A 87 -4.85 -8.77 3.11
C TYR A 87 -4.62 -8.41 1.65
N LEU A 88 -3.40 -7.98 1.31
CA LEU A 88 -3.04 -7.59 -0.05
C LEU A 88 -3.11 -8.77 -1.02
N ILE A 89 -2.67 -9.96 -0.61
CA ILE A 89 -2.78 -11.17 -1.43
C ILE A 89 -4.25 -11.50 -1.71
N LYS A 90 -5.09 -11.51 -0.66
CA LYS A 90 -6.49 -11.90 -0.76
C LYS A 90 -7.32 -10.91 -1.57
N TYR A 91 -7.06 -9.62 -1.40
CA TYR A 91 -7.87 -8.54 -1.98
C TYR A 91 -7.11 -7.77 -3.07
N TRP A 92 -6.10 -8.37 -3.71
CA TRP A 92 -5.31 -7.68 -4.72
C TRP A 92 -6.15 -7.25 -5.92
N GLY A 93 -7.07 -8.12 -6.37
CA GLY A 93 -7.92 -7.87 -7.54
C GLY A 93 -8.98 -6.78 -7.31
N GLU A 94 -9.14 -6.33 -6.07
CA GLU A 94 -10.10 -5.29 -5.73
C GLU A 94 -9.64 -3.94 -6.27
N ASP A 95 -10.63 -3.18 -6.73
CA ASP A 95 -10.41 -1.82 -7.17
C ASP A 95 -10.38 -0.86 -5.96
N TYR A 96 -9.41 0.05 -6.00
CA TYR A 96 -9.22 1.12 -5.02
C TYR A 96 -9.55 2.50 -5.61
N GLY A 97 -10.29 2.52 -6.72
CA GLY A 97 -10.64 3.73 -7.49
C GLY A 97 -9.57 4.08 -8.51
#